data_AF-A0A7K0XAN4-F1
#
_entry.id   AF-A0A7K0XAN4-F1
#
_cell.length_a   1.000
_cell.length_b   1.000
_cell.length_c   1.000
_cell.angle_alpha   90.00
_cell.angle_beta   90.00
_cell.angle_gamma   90.00
#
_symmetry.space_group_name_H-M   'P 1'
#
loop_
_entity.id
_entity.type
_entity.pdbx_description
1 polymer ?
#
loop_
_entity_poly.entity_id
_entity_poly.type
_entity_poly.pdbx_seq_one_letter_code
_entity_poly.pdbx_strand_id
1 'polypeptide(L)'
;TVIGKLDPSSTPIDALFSVFPAGTLSGAPKPRAMEIIELLEPTRRGLYGGAIGYFDFTGNIDACIAIRTALLHGGTAYVQAGAGLVADSDPASENEETLNKAAAVLGAISAAHELQRP
;
A
#
# COMPACT_ATOMS: atom_id res chain seq x y z
N THR A 1 -15.48 -6.39 -9.96
CA THR A 1 -15.22 -7.27 -8.80
C THR A 1 -14.72 -8.60 -9.30
N VAL A 2 -13.67 -9.16 -8.69
CA VAL A 2 -13.20 -10.52 -8.96
C VAL A 2 -13.53 -11.35 -7.73
N ILE A 3 -14.15 -12.51 -7.93
CA ILE A 3 -14.56 -13.44 -6.87
C ILE A 3 -14.18 -14.86 -7.27
N GLY A 4 -13.92 -15.71 -6.28
CA GLY A 4 -13.59 -17.11 -6.48
C GLY A 4 -13.99 -17.92 -5.25
N LYS A 5 -14.06 -19.25 -5.42
CA LYS A 5 -14.23 -20.19 -4.32
C LYS A 5 -12.87 -20.77 -3.96
N LEU A 6 -12.52 -20.71 -2.69
CA LEU A 6 -11.27 -21.30 -2.20
C LEU A 6 -11.31 -22.82 -2.38
N ASP A 7 -10.18 -23.41 -2.75
CA ASP A 7 -10.02 -24.86 -2.78
C ASP A 7 -10.22 -25.44 -1.37
N PRO A 8 -10.90 -26.58 -1.20
CA PRO A 8 -11.10 -27.19 0.11
C PRO A 8 -9.82 -27.50 0.89
N SER A 9 -8.67 -27.60 0.21
CA SER A 9 -7.36 -27.82 0.82
C SER A 9 -6.60 -26.53 1.19
N SER A 10 -7.10 -25.36 0.80
CA SER A 10 -6.46 -24.07 1.06
C SER A 10 -7.12 -23.32 2.21
N THR A 11 -6.35 -22.45 2.86
CA THR A 11 -6.80 -21.56 3.93
C THR A 11 -7.02 -20.12 3.42
N PRO A 12 -7.79 -19.28 4.13
CA PRO A 12 -7.93 -17.85 3.79
C PRO A 12 -6.59 -17.10 3.77
N ILE A 13 -5.63 -17.54 4.58
CA ILE A 13 -4.28 -16.98 4.63
C ILE A 13 -3.51 -17.33 3.34
N ASP A 14 -3.66 -18.56 2.82
CA ASP A 14 -3.08 -18.94 1.53
C ASP A 14 -3.62 -18.07 0.39
N ALA A 15 -4.92 -17.74 0.45
CA ALA A 15 -5.53 -16.82 -0.51
C ALA A 15 -4.85 -15.44 -0.46
N LEU A 16 -4.66 -14.86 0.74
CA LEU A 16 -3.96 -13.58 0.90
C LEU A 16 -2.53 -13.65 0.33
N PHE A 17 -1.74 -14.66 0.69
CA PHE A 17 -0.37 -14.78 0.19
C PHE A 17 -0.27 -15.02 -1.31
N SER A 18 -1.25 -15.72 -1.92
CA SER A 18 -1.28 -15.94 -3.37
C SER A 18 -1.44 -14.64 -4.17
N VAL A 19 -2.14 -13.66 -3.60
CA VAL A 19 -2.37 -12.36 -4.25
C VAL A 19 -1.41 -11.28 -3.79
N PHE A 20 -0.63 -11.52 -2.74
CA PHE A 20 0.31 -10.56 -2.16
C PHE A 20 1.58 -10.38 -3.01
N PRO A 21 2.20 -9.18 -3.02
CA PRO A 21 1.56 -7.90 -2.76
C PRO A 21 0.56 -7.56 -3.88
N ALA A 22 -0.29 -6.56 -3.62
CA ALA A 22 -1.31 -6.13 -4.57
C ALA A 22 -0.69 -5.70 -5.92
N GLY A 23 -1.34 -6.09 -7.02
CA GLY A 23 -0.90 -5.74 -8.38
C GLY A 23 -0.82 -4.22 -8.60
N THR A 24 -1.73 -3.46 -7.99
CA THR A 24 -1.76 -1.99 -8.06
C THR A 24 -0.57 -1.30 -7.38
N LEU A 25 0.14 -2.00 -6.49
CA LEU A 25 1.33 -1.50 -5.78
C LEU A 25 2.62 -2.18 -6.22
N SER A 26 2.55 -3.07 -7.21
CA SER A 26 3.73 -3.74 -7.77
C SER A 26 3.79 -3.46 -9.27
N GLY A 27 2.95 -4.13 -10.04
CA GLY A 27 2.81 -3.95 -11.48
C GLY A 27 2.55 -5.29 -12.18
N ALA A 28 2.70 -5.29 -13.50
CA ALA A 28 2.49 -6.48 -14.33
C ALA A 28 3.59 -6.61 -15.40
N PRO A 29 4.23 -7.79 -15.54
CA PRO A 29 4.14 -8.98 -14.68
C PRO A 29 4.71 -8.73 -13.27
N LYS A 30 4.01 -9.21 -12.22
CA LYS A 30 4.31 -8.88 -10.81
C LYS A 30 5.77 -9.11 -10.40
N PRO A 31 6.40 -10.28 -10.64
CA PRO A 31 7.79 -10.50 -10.24
C PRO A 31 8.74 -9.50 -10.88
N ARG A 32 8.58 -9.25 -12.19
CA ARG A 32 9.44 -8.33 -12.94
C ARG A 32 9.27 -6.88 -12.48
N ALA A 33 8.04 -6.46 -12.20
CA ALA A 33 7.78 -5.13 -11.67
C ALA A 33 8.42 -4.93 -10.29
N MET A 34 8.35 -5.93 -9.40
CA MET A 34 9.00 -5.87 -8.08
C MET A 34 10.53 -5.82 -8.17
N GLU A 35 11.16 -6.53 -9.12
CA GLU A 35 12.60 -6.42 -9.36
C GLU A 35 13.02 -5.01 -9.77
N ILE A 36 12.24 -4.34 -10.63
CA ILE A 36 12.49 -2.97 -11.06
C ILE A 36 12.32 -2.00 -9.90
N ILE A 37 11.26 -2.19 -9.08
CA ILE A 37 11.03 -1.40 -7.86
C ILE A 37 12.24 -1.52 -6.92
N GLU A 38 12.72 -2.73 -6.64
CA GLU A 38 13.88 -2.96 -5.76
C GLU A 38 15.15 -2.30 -6.31
N LEU A 39 15.33 -2.29 -7.64
CA LEU A 39 16.49 -1.64 -8.26
C LEU A 39 16.45 -0.10 -8.14
N LEU A 40 15.25 0.48 -8.20
CA LEU A 40 15.08 1.94 -8.32
C LEU A 40 14.78 2.64 -6.99
N GLU A 41 14.15 1.97 -6.03
CA GLU A 41 13.79 2.59 -4.76
C GLU A 41 15.00 2.65 -3.81
N PRO A 42 15.25 3.80 -3.14
CA PRO A 42 16.44 3.99 -2.31
C PRO A 42 16.37 3.24 -0.98
N THR A 43 15.18 2.77 -0.58
CA THR A 43 14.92 2.13 0.71
C THR A 43 13.85 1.06 0.55
N ARG A 44 13.90 0.02 1.38
CA ARG A 44 12.81 -0.96 1.48
C ARG A 44 11.50 -0.28 1.90
N ARG A 45 10.39 -0.66 1.27
CA ARG A 45 9.06 -0.10 1.49
C ARG A 45 8.47 -0.30 2.89
N GLY A 46 8.94 -1.31 3.63
CA GLY A 46 8.40 -1.64 4.95
C GLY A 46 6.89 -1.92 4.88
N LEU A 47 6.09 -1.08 5.54
CA LEU A 47 4.63 -1.21 5.54
C LEU A 47 3.99 -0.83 4.20
N TYR A 48 4.58 0.11 3.44
CA TYR A 48 3.97 0.63 2.21
C TYR A 48 3.79 -0.46 1.15
N GLY A 49 2.57 -0.56 0.61
CA GLY A 49 2.20 -1.61 -0.34
C GLY A 49 2.03 -3.01 0.26
N GLY A 50 2.18 -3.13 1.58
CA GLY A 50 1.82 -4.30 2.36
C GLY A 50 0.31 -4.43 2.59
N ALA A 51 -0.07 -5.24 3.58
CA ALA A 51 -1.46 -5.48 3.95
C ALA A 51 -1.67 -5.21 5.44
N ILE A 52 -2.81 -4.60 5.79
CA ILE A 52 -3.27 -4.39 7.16
C ILE A 52 -4.66 -5.00 7.27
N GLY A 53 -4.89 -5.84 8.26
CA GLY A 53 -6.14 -6.57 8.35
C GLY A 53 -6.23 -7.47 9.56
N TYR A 54 -7.24 -8.33 9.55
CA TYR A 54 -7.46 -9.34 10.57
C TYR A 54 -7.84 -10.68 9.93
N PHE A 55 -7.65 -11.74 10.72
CA PHE A 55 -8.28 -13.03 10.51
C PHE A 55 -8.98 -13.42 11.81
N ASP A 56 -10.10 -14.14 11.72
CA ASP A 56 -10.86 -14.57 12.88
C ASP A 56 -10.83 -16.09 13.08
N PHE A 57 -11.35 -16.55 14.23
CA PHE A 57 -11.40 -17.97 14.58
C PHE A 57 -12.44 -18.77 13.79
N THR A 58 -13.26 -18.10 12.98
CA THR A 58 -14.27 -18.75 12.12
C THR A 58 -13.80 -18.90 10.68
N GLY A 59 -12.57 -18.47 10.37
CA GLY A 59 -11.96 -18.61 9.06
C GLY A 59 -12.26 -17.44 8.12
N ASN A 60 -12.65 -16.27 8.63
CA ASN A 60 -12.75 -15.07 7.81
C ASN A 60 -11.43 -14.31 7.82
N ILE A 61 -11.16 -13.61 6.72
CA ILE A 61 -10.05 -12.67 6.59
C ILE A 61 -10.55 -11.42 5.88
N ASP A 62 -10.11 -10.26 6.36
CA ASP A 62 -10.27 -9.00 5.66
C ASP A 62 -8.99 -8.18 5.81
N ALA A 63 -8.53 -7.63 4.70
CA ALA A 63 -7.29 -6.88 4.64
C ALA A 63 -7.39 -5.76 3.61
N CYS A 64 -6.86 -4.60 3.97
CA CYS A 64 -6.66 -3.48 3.06
C CYS A 64 -5.17 -3.37 2.67
N ILE A 65 -4.94 -2.73 1.53
CA ILE A 65 -3.58 -2.38 1.10
C ILE A 65 -3.11 -1.21 1.97
N ALA A 66 -1.88 -1.31 2.48
CA ALA A 66 -1.23 -0.27 3.28
C ALA A 66 -0.77 0.91 2.41
N ILE A 67 -1.73 1.76 2.03
CA ILE A 67 -1.55 3.05 1.36
C ILE A 67 -2.29 4.13 2.12
N ARG A 68 -2.01 5.41 1.85
CA ARG A 68 -2.57 6.55 2.60
C ARG A 68 -2.44 6.34 4.13
N THR A 69 -1.29 5.81 4.54
CA THR A 69 -0.99 5.37 5.90
C THR A 69 0.23 6.15 6.40
N ALA A 70 0.22 6.54 7.67
CA ALA A 70 1.39 7.09 8.35
C ALA A 70 1.94 6.05 9.34
N LEU A 71 3.23 5.71 9.21
CA LEU A 71 3.96 4.97 10.24
C LEU A 71 4.59 5.99 11.20
N LEU A 72 4.22 5.96 12.47
CA LEU A 72 4.79 6.85 13.49
C LEU A 72 5.90 6.12 14.25
N HIS A 73 7.11 6.66 14.22
CA HIS A 73 8.24 6.09 14.96
C HIS A 73 9.21 7.19 15.39
N GLY A 74 9.61 7.19 16.67
CA GLY A 74 10.60 8.14 17.19
C GLY A 74 10.23 9.61 17.00
N GLY A 75 8.95 9.97 17.11
CA GLY A 75 8.47 11.33 16.88
C GLY A 75 8.41 11.75 15.40
N THR A 76 8.67 10.83 14.46
CA THR A 76 8.60 11.08 13.01
C THR A 76 7.43 10.32 12.40
N ALA A 77 6.70 10.98 11.50
CA ALA A 77 5.66 10.35 10.69
C ALA A 77 6.20 10.06 9.28
N TYR A 78 6.23 8.78 8.91
CA TYR A 78 6.64 8.32 7.58
C TYR A 78 5.40 8.08 6.73
N VAL A 79 5.28 8.82 5.61
CA VAL A 79 4.20 8.69 4.63
C VAL A 79 4.83 8.39 3.29
N GLN A 80 4.50 7.24 2.71
CA GLN A 80 4.97 6.85 1.38
C GLN A 80 3.78 6.80 0.41
N ALA A 81 4.01 7.29 -0.81
CA ALA A 81 3.06 7.31 -1.90
C ALA A 81 3.76 7.01 -3.21
N GLY A 82 3.00 6.62 -4.22
CA GLY A 82 3.51 6.24 -5.53
C GLY A 82 2.43 6.34 -6.60
N ALA A 83 2.83 6.12 -7.84
CA ALA A 83 1.96 6.12 -9.01
C ALA A 83 2.20 4.88 -9.87
N GLY A 84 1.20 4.50 -10.65
CA GLY A 84 1.30 3.37 -11.56
C GLY A 84 1.79 3.86 -12.92
N LEU A 85 3.01 3.47 -13.30
CA LEU A 85 3.59 3.91 -14.57
C LEU A 85 3.16 3.01 -15.72
N VAL A 86 2.76 3.64 -16.83
CA VAL A 86 2.48 3.01 -18.12
C VAL A 86 3.32 3.66 -19.22
N ALA A 87 3.26 3.12 -20.44
CA ALA A 87 4.07 3.62 -21.55
C ALA A 87 3.83 5.11 -21.87
N ASP A 88 2.60 5.57 -21.67
CA ASP A 88 2.18 6.93 -22.00
C ASP A 88 2.21 7.88 -20.77
N SER A 89 2.79 7.44 -19.65
CA SER A 89 2.89 8.26 -18.43
C SER A 89 3.75 9.50 -18.65
N ASP A 90 3.28 10.65 -18.16
CA ASP A 90 4.04 11.90 -18.12
C ASP A 90 4.74 12.07 -16.76
N PRO A 91 6.09 12.14 -16.72
CA PRO A 91 6.82 12.17 -15.45
C PRO A 91 6.42 13.29 -14.48
N ALA A 92 6.07 14.47 -15.01
CA ALA A 92 5.67 15.61 -14.16
C ALA A 92 4.31 15.35 -13.50
N SER A 93 3.34 14.87 -14.28
CA SER A 93 2.00 14.53 -13.81
C SER A 93 2.02 13.39 -12.78
N GLU A 94 2.81 12.34 -13.02
CA GLU A 94 2.92 11.22 -12.09
C GLU A 94 3.55 11.65 -10.75
N ASN A 95 4.59 12.50 -10.80
CA ASN A 95 5.19 13.06 -9.60
C ASN A 95 4.18 13.91 -8.80
N GLU A 96 3.42 14.79 -9.48
CA GLU A 96 2.36 15.57 -8.85
C GLU A 96 1.29 14.67 -8.21
N GLU A 97 0.88 13.59 -8.88
CA GLU A 97 -0.04 12.60 -8.31
C GLU A 97 0.49 11.99 -7.02
N THR A 98 1.78 11.60 -6.97
CA THR A 98 2.38 11.04 -5.74
C THR A 98 2.38 12.04 -4.58
N LEU A 99 2.70 13.31 -4.86
CA LEU A 99 2.70 14.39 -3.86
C LEU A 99 1.28 14.62 -3.35
N ASN A 100 0.29 14.66 -4.23
CA ASN A 100 -1.12 14.84 -3.86
C ASN A 100 -1.65 13.68 -3.00
N LYS A 101 -1.27 12.43 -3.30
CA LYS A 101 -1.61 11.26 -2.47
C LYS A 101 -1.01 11.34 -1.08
N ALA A 102 0.25 11.76 -0.96
CA ALA A 102 0.91 11.93 0.33
C ALA A 102 0.35 13.11 1.12
N ALA A 103 0.03 14.22 0.44
CA ALA A 103 -0.47 15.45 1.04
C ALA A 103 -1.75 15.24 1.87
N ALA A 104 -2.62 14.29 1.48
CA ALA A 104 -3.81 13.97 2.26
C ALA A 104 -3.48 13.51 3.69
N VAL A 105 -2.48 12.64 3.85
CA VAL A 105 -2.07 12.12 5.17
C VAL A 105 -1.24 13.15 5.92
N LEU A 106 -0.32 13.83 5.23
CA LEU A 106 0.50 14.89 5.81
C LEU A 106 -0.36 16.06 6.32
N GLY A 107 -1.38 16.45 5.57
CA GLY A 107 -2.35 17.46 5.97
C GLY A 107 -3.17 17.03 7.19
N ALA A 108 -3.58 15.76 7.26
CA ALA A 108 -4.27 15.23 8.44
C ALA A 108 -3.37 15.26 9.70
N ILE A 109 -2.08 14.96 9.56
CA ILE A 109 -1.10 15.08 10.65
C ILE A 109 -0.94 16.54 11.10
N SER A 110 -0.82 17.47 10.14
CA SER A 110 -0.72 18.91 10.45
C SER A 110 -1.95 19.40 11.22
N ALA A 111 -3.15 19.08 10.74
CA ALA A 111 -4.40 19.45 11.40
C ALA A 111 -4.51 18.83 12.81
N ALA A 112 -4.08 17.58 12.98
CA ALA A 112 -4.07 16.92 14.28
C ALA A 112 -3.12 17.60 15.29
N HIS A 113 -2.01 18.16 14.84
CA HIS A 113 -1.10 18.94 15.71
C HIS A 113 -1.69 20.27 16.17
N GLU A 114 -2.61 20.85 15.42
CA GLU A 114 -3.26 22.13 15.76
C GLU A 114 -4.46 21.97 16.70
N LEU A 115 -4.89 20.72 16.98
CA LEU A 115 -6.01 20.44 17.87
C LEU A 115 -5.71 20.93 19.30
N GLN A 116 -6.46 21.94 19.73
CA GLN A 116 -6.51 22.37 21.12
C GLN A 116 -7.66 21.66 21.84
N ARG A 117 -7.52 21.45 23.15
CA ARG A 117 -8.65 21.00 23.97
C ARG A 117 -9.74 22.09 23.94
N PRO A 118 -11.01 21.71 23.76
CA PRO A 118 -12.12 22.66 23.74
C PRO A 118 -12.24 23.43 25.07
#